data_AF-A0A1V4UPL2-F1
#
_entry.id   AF-A0A1V4UPL2-F1
#
_cell.length_a   1.000
_cell.length_b   1.000
_cell.length_c   1.000
_cell.angle_alpha   90.00
_cell.angle_beta   90.00
_cell.angle_gamma   90.00
#
_symmetry.space_group_name_H-M   'P 1'
#
loop_
_entity.id
_entity.type
_entity.pdbx_description
1 polymer ?
#
loop_
_entity_poly.entity_id
_entity_poly.type
_entity_poly.pdbx_seq_one_letter_code
_entity_poly.pdbx_strand_id
1 'polypeptide(L)'
;MGKSFEVGDYPTGTRLIFALQTQDGAFFYTDSGLNEDGKSHVLRLKLGSNKCQLRWEDLYGLKDTDYNDLVVEIKMDPKQDPKKRVTG
;
A
#
# COMPACT_ATOMS: atom_id res chain seq x y z
N MET A 1 -2.82 12.01 15.37
CA MET A 1 -4.04 11.34 14.86
C MET A 1 -3.88 11.13 13.37
N GLY A 2 -3.88 9.89 12.89
CA GLY A 2 -3.72 9.57 11.47
C GLY A 2 -4.89 10.10 10.66
N LYS A 3 -4.60 10.78 9.54
CA LYS A 3 -5.61 11.19 8.58
C LYS A 3 -5.88 9.99 7.67
N SER A 4 -7.11 9.48 7.67
CA SER A 4 -7.56 8.56 6.62
C SER A 4 -8.13 9.35 5.45
N PHE A 5 -7.89 8.89 4.23
CA PHE A 5 -8.49 9.44 3.03
C PHE A 5 -9.03 8.28 2.17
N GLU A 6 -10.14 8.54 1.49
CA GLU A 6 -10.69 7.62 0.52
C GLU A 6 -9.94 7.82 -0.81
N VAL A 7 -9.34 6.76 -1.33
CA VAL A 7 -8.64 6.79 -2.63
C VAL A 7 -9.62 6.70 -3.81
N GLY A 8 -10.81 6.15 -3.57
CA GLY A 8 -11.93 6.09 -4.52
C GLY A 8 -12.33 4.68 -4.91
N ASP A 9 -13.28 4.61 -5.84
CA ASP A 9 -13.83 3.38 -6.40
C ASP A 9 -13.14 2.98 -7.69
N TYR A 10 -12.65 1.74 -7.77
CA TYR A 10 -11.95 1.25 -8.95
C TYR A 10 -12.66 0.02 -9.57
N PRO A 11 -12.59 -0.16 -10.91
CA PRO A 11 -12.97 -1.41 -11.55
C PRO A 11 -12.09 -2.60 -11.12
N THR A 12 -12.64 -3.81 -11.18
CA THR A 12 -11.86 -5.05 -10.99
C THR A 12 -10.68 -5.09 -11.94
N GLY A 13 -9.50 -5.47 -11.43
CA GLY A 13 -8.26 -5.53 -12.20
C GLY A 13 -7.47 -4.21 -12.22
N THR A 14 -8.01 -3.12 -11.67
CA THR A 14 -7.23 -1.88 -11.51
C THR A 14 -6.06 -2.11 -10.56
N ARG A 15 -4.86 -1.72 -11.00
CA ARG A 15 -3.65 -1.75 -10.19
C ARG A 15 -3.37 -0.35 -9.64
N LEU A 16 -3.28 -0.23 -8.32
CA LEU A 16 -2.78 0.97 -7.64
C LEU A 16 -1.31 0.75 -7.25
N ILE A 17 -0.48 1.76 -7.46
CA ILE A 17 0.92 1.77 -7.07
C ILE A 17 1.12 2.97 -6.15
N PHE A 18 1.78 2.74 -5.02
CA PHE A 18 2.16 3.78 -4.06
C PHE A 18 3.67 3.90 -4.02
N ALA A 19 4.17 5.06 -3.63
CA ALA A 19 5.59 5.28 -3.38
C ALA A 19 5.81 6.08 -2.10
N LEU A 20 6.86 5.74 -1.37
CA LEU A 20 7.46 6.62 -0.38
C LEU A 20 8.41 7.57 -1.11
N GLN A 21 8.22 8.88 -0.93
CA GLN A 21 9.21 9.88 -1.31
C GLN A 21 10.04 10.21 -0.07
N THR A 22 11.35 10.05 -0.18
CA THR A 22 12.30 10.32 0.91
C THR A 22 12.75 11.77 0.91
N GLN A 23 13.38 12.22 1.99
CA GLN A 23 13.89 13.60 2.08
C GLN A 23 15.00 13.90 1.07
N ASP A 24 15.79 12.90 0.70
CA ASP A 24 16.85 13.02 -0.32
C ASP A 24 16.33 12.91 -1.76
N GLY A 25 15.02 12.74 -1.94
CA GLY A 25 14.35 12.81 -3.25
C GLY A 25 14.22 11.47 -3.97
N ALA A 26 14.61 10.36 -3.33
CA ALA A 26 14.36 9.02 -3.86
C ALA A 26 12.87 8.66 -3.79
N PHE A 27 12.46 7.72 -4.65
CA PHE A 27 11.12 7.14 -4.65
C PHE A 27 11.19 5.63 -4.50
N PHE A 28 10.48 5.12 -3.51
CA PHE A 28 10.37 3.70 -3.23
C PHE A 28 8.94 3.20 -3.43
N TYR A 29 8.71 2.62 -4.60
CA TYR A 29 7.45 2.11 -5.07
C TYR A 29 7.10 0.76 -4.45
N THR A 30 5.80 0.48 -4.36
CA THR A 30 5.27 -0.85 -4.04
C THR A 30 5.55 -1.90 -5.10
N ASP A 31 5.92 -1.46 -6.32
CA ASP A 31 6.46 -2.30 -7.37
C ASP A 31 7.97 -2.14 -7.39
N SER A 32 8.71 -3.15 -6.90
CA SER A 32 10.17 -3.09 -6.83
C SER A 32 10.84 -2.97 -8.19
N GLY A 33 10.16 -3.34 -9.28
CA GLY A 33 10.68 -3.14 -10.65
C GLY A 33 10.77 -1.66 -11.06
N LEU A 34 10.15 -0.76 -10.29
CA LEU A 34 10.25 0.69 -10.49
C LEU A 34 11.31 1.34 -9.58
N ASN A 35 11.87 0.60 -8.63
CA ASN A 35 12.90 1.12 -7.74
C ASN A 35 14.26 1.04 -8.42
N GLU A 36 15.08 2.08 -8.29
CA GLU A 36 16.38 2.16 -8.97
C GLU A 36 17.35 1.04 -8.58
N ASP A 37 17.23 0.52 -7.35
CA ASP A 37 18.04 -0.61 -6.88
C ASP A 37 17.36 -1.98 -7.10
N GLY A 38 16.15 -2.00 -7.67
CA GLY A 38 15.36 -3.20 -7.90
C GLY A 38 14.87 -3.89 -6.63
N LYS A 39 15.03 -3.29 -5.44
CA LYS A 39 14.68 -3.91 -4.16
C LYS A 39 13.26 -3.57 -3.73
N SER A 40 12.65 -4.44 -2.93
CA SER A 40 11.38 -4.16 -2.29
C SER A 40 11.60 -3.39 -1.00
N HIS A 41 11.42 -2.08 -1.07
CA HIS A 41 11.42 -1.18 0.07
C HIS A 41 10.10 -1.18 0.85
N VAL A 42 9.15 -2.03 0.47
CA VAL A 42 7.88 -2.18 1.18
C VAL A 42 7.68 -3.63 1.61
N LEU A 43 7.21 -3.82 2.84
CA LEU A 43 6.60 -5.05 3.32
C LEU A 43 5.08 -4.91 3.32
N ARG A 44 4.41 -5.95 2.83
CA ARG A 44 2.96 -6.07 2.94
C ARG A 44 2.59 -7.04 4.04
N LEU A 45 1.96 -6.54 5.10
CA LEU A 45 1.44 -7.36 6.19
C LEU A 45 -0.08 -7.50 6.07
N LYS A 46 -0.59 -8.73 5.95
CA LYS A 46 -2.03 -8.99 5.95
C LYS A 46 -2.56 -8.93 7.38
N LEU A 47 -3.57 -8.10 7.63
CA LEU A 47 -4.22 -7.96 8.95
C LEU A 47 -5.63 -8.56 9.00
N GLY A 48 -6.17 -8.96 7.86
CA GLY A 48 -7.50 -9.56 7.75
C GLY A 48 -7.91 -9.76 6.28
N SER A 49 -9.18 -10.07 6.07
CA SER A 49 -9.72 -10.32 4.71
C SER A 49 -9.76 -9.07 3.84
N ASN A 50 -10.02 -7.91 4.43
CA ASN A 50 -10.14 -6.61 3.77
C ASN A 50 -9.11 -5.58 4.27
N LYS A 51 -8.04 -6.03 4.94
CA LYS A 51 -7.13 -5.14 5.65
C LYS A 51 -5.67 -5.59 5.53
N CYS A 52 -4.78 -4.66 5.20
CA CYS A 52 -3.34 -4.89 5.23
C CYS A 52 -2.58 -3.62 5.60
N GLN A 53 -1.31 -3.78 5.97
CA GLN A 53 -0.36 -2.68 6.08
C GLN A 53 0.66 -2.74 4.95
N LEU A 54 1.03 -1.57 4.46
CA LEU A 54 2.26 -1.31 3.73
C LEU A 54 3.24 -0.65 4.71
N ARG A 55 4.44 -1.21 4.83
CA ARG A 55 5.47 -0.76 5.75
C ARG A 55 6.74 -0.49 4.96
N TRP A 56 7.24 0.73 4.99
CA TRP A 56 8.35 1.16 4.13
C TRP A 56 9.69 1.31 4.87
N GLU A 57 10.74 1.21 4.05
CA GLU A 57 12.14 1.55 4.30
C GLU A 57 12.55 2.74 3.44
N ASP A 58 13.11 3.79 4.05
CA ASP A 58 13.52 5.02 3.38
C ASP A 58 15.01 5.07 2.99
N LEU A 59 15.78 4.03 3.33
CA LEU A 59 17.20 3.96 3.01
C LEU A 59 17.48 3.12 1.77
N TYR A 60 18.02 3.75 0.72
CA TYR A 60 18.50 3.10 -0.49
C TYR A 60 19.36 1.87 -0.19
N GLY A 61 19.05 0.75 -0.83
CA GLY A 61 19.79 -0.48 -0.67
C GLY A 61 19.42 -1.30 0.59
N LEU A 62 18.38 -0.93 1.34
CA LEU A 62 17.88 -1.64 2.53
C LEU A 62 18.92 -1.76 3.66
N LYS A 63 19.31 -0.65 4.28
CA LYS A 63 20.45 -0.62 5.21
C LYS A 63 20.12 -1.05 6.65
N ASP A 64 18.92 -0.78 7.17
CA ASP A 64 18.50 -1.13 8.55
C ASP A 64 17.24 -2.02 8.63
N THR A 65 16.37 -2.05 7.61
CA THR A 65 15.36 -3.12 7.39
C THR A 65 14.35 -3.35 8.51
N ASP A 66 13.99 -2.31 9.25
CA ASP A 66 13.01 -2.36 10.34
C ASP A 66 11.54 -2.14 9.88
N TYR A 67 11.38 -1.61 8.68
CA TYR A 67 10.17 -1.22 7.98
C TYR A 67 9.24 -0.41 8.87
N ASN A 68 9.78 0.63 9.51
CA ASN A 68 9.01 1.51 10.39
C ASN A 68 9.01 2.98 9.96
N ASP A 69 9.77 3.37 8.93
CA ASP A 69 9.85 4.75 8.44
C ASP A 69 8.48 5.32 8.03
N LEU A 70 7.67 4.49 7.37
CA LEU A 70 6.26 4.78 7.11
C LEU A 70 5.42 3.51 7.20
N VAL A 71 4.32 3.59 7.96
CA VAL A 71 3.32 2.53 8.05
C VAL A 71 1.97 3.07 7.57
N VAL A 72 1.46 2.52 6.47
CA VAL A 72 0.12 2.82 5.96
C VAL A 72 -0.76 1.59 6.12
N GLU A 73 -1.91 1.80 6.74
CA GLU A 73 -2.96 0.80 6.82
C GLU A 73 -3.98 1.01 5.69
N ILE A 74 -4.21 -0.05 4.91
CA ILE A 74 -5.18 -0.06 3.83
C ILE A 74 -6.35 -0.94 4.22
N LYS A 75 -7.55 -0.35 4.19
CA LYS A 75 -8.83 -1.05 4.23
C LYS A 75 -9.44 -1.09 2.83
N MET A 76 -9.84 -2.27 2.38
CA MET A 76 -10.38 -2.51 1.03
C MET A 76 -11.77 -3.12 1.17
N ASP A 77 -12.81 -2.30 1.14
CA ASP A 77 -14.17 -2.82 1.17
C ASP A 77 -14.57 -3.29 -0.24
N PRO A 78 -15.00 -4.56 -0.41
CA PRO A 78 -15.46 -5.03 -1.71
C PRO A 78 -16.66 -4.19 -2.17
N LYS A 79 -16.71 -3.84 -3.46
CA LYS A 79 -17.90 -3.22 -4.03
C LYS A 79 -19.11 -4.09 -3.70
N GLN A 80 -20.07 -3.52 -2.97
CA GLN A 80 -21.32 -4.21 -2.71
C GLN A 80 -22.01 -4.40 -4.06
N ASP A 81 -22.26 -5.65 -4.44
CA ASP A 81 -23.11 -5.96 -5.57
C ASP A 81 -24.53 -5.48 -5.24
N PRO A 82 -25.08 -4.45 -5.93
CA PRO A 82 -26.42 -3.94 -5.62
C PRO A 82 -27.51 -5.02 -5.76
N LYS A 83 -27.22 -6.05 -6.57
CA LYS A 83 -28.13 -7.17 -6.88
C LYS A 83 -28.19 -8.26 -5.81
N LYS A 84 -27.29 -8.26 -4.81
CA LYS A 84 -27.31 -9.25 -3.70
C LYS A 84 -28.06 -8.79 -2.46
N ARG A 85 -28.64 -7.58 -2.48
CA ARG A 85 -29.33 -6.98 -1.33
C ARG A 85 -30.83 -7.29 -1.24
N VAL A 86 -31.39 -8.06 -2.20
CA VAL A 86 -32.83 -8.36 -2.28
C VAL A 86 -33.06 -9.87 -2.23
N THR A 87 -32.81 -10.49 -1.08
CA THR A 87 -33.45 -11.74 -0.66
C THR A 87 -33.33 -11.81 0.86
N GLY A 88 -34.34 -11.26 1.53
CA GLY A 88 -34.63 -11.38 2.95
C GLY A 88 -36.14 -11.32 3.10
#